data_AF-A0A3B0TP03-F1
#
_entry.id   AF-A0A3B0TP03-F1
#
_cell.length_a   1.000
_cell.length_b   1.000
_cell.length_c   1.000
_cell.angle_alpha   90.00
_cell.angle_beta   90.00
_cell.angle_gamma   90.00
#
_symmetry.space_group_name_H-M   'P 1'
#
loop_
_entity.id
_entity.type
_entity.pdbx_description
1 polymer ?
#
loop_
_entity_poly.entity_id
_entity_poly.type
_entity_poly.pdbx_seq_one_letter_code
_entity_poly.pdbx_strand_id
1 'polypeptide(L)'
;MHVETEPTQSKLNHVEFIALISATMALAALAVDITLPSFGVIRDEFGLAADSNAIAPVITFSLIGLAIGQILWGPLSDALGRKPVLYVGIGVYMLGAIGAALSPALVFLYLSSFVIGFGASSARVAALSVVRDIYVGHRMAKTMSLVMAVFLLVPLIAPSIGAGLRSLSGWRFVYVFIAITGAVVLLWSTRLSETLPQERRIPLDLRKLSAAFAFVLGNRLTMGYTIAQGFVFGFFASYLASSEIIIRDVFGLASWFPLIFSGFAVLLGAAILVNNQMLNRFDLRTMLRF
;
A
#
# COMPACT_ATOMS: atom_id res chain seq x y z
N MET A 1 23.27 -32.46 0.21
CA MET A 1 24.09 -31.25 0.46
C MET A 1 23.22 -30.04 0.22
N HIS A 2 22.65 -29.47 1.28
CA HIS A 2 21.99 -28.16 1.21
C HIS A 2 23.09 -27.11 1.22
N VAL A 3 23.37 -26.51 0.07
CA VAL A 3 24.24 -25.34 -0.01
C VAL A 3 23.44 -24.19 0.62
N GLU A 4 23.71 -23.89 1.89
CA GLU A 4 23.34 -22.61 2.51
C GLU A 4 24.09 -21.50 1.76
N THR A 5 23.48 -20.98 0.70
CA THR A 5 23.92 -19.72 0.12
C THR A 5 23.69 -18.64 1.16
N GLU A 6 24.76 -18.03 1.67
CA GLU A 6 24.69 -16.86 2.53
C GLU A 6 23.67 -15.85 1.95
N PRO A 7 22.74 -15.32 2.75
CA PRO A 7 21.81 -14.31 2.27
C PRO A 7 22.64 -13.12 1.79
N THR A 8 22.49 -12.76 0.51
CA THR A 8 23.16 -11.64 -0.13
C THR A 8 23.09 -10.44 0.80
N GLN A 9 24.20 -10.12 1.49
CA GLN A 9 24.17 -9.14 2.57
C GLN A 9 23.76 -7.79 1.98
N SER A 10 22.56 -7.35 2.33
CA SER A 10 22.11 -5.99 2.10
C SER A 10 23.17 -5.05 2.69
N LYS A 11 23.68 -4.10 1.88
CA LYS A 11 24.62 -3.06 2.35
C LYS A 11 24.02 -2.14 3.42
N LEU A 12 22.73 -2.27 3.71
CA LEU A 12 21.97 -1.49 4.67
C LEU A 12 22.02 -2.12 6.06
N ASN A 13 22.18 -1.30 7.09
CA ASN A 13 21.94 -1.70 8.47
C ASN A 13 20.46 -2.11 8.67
N HIS A 14 20.19 -3.00 9.63
CA HIS A 14 18.85 -3.59 9.84
C HIS A 14 17.75 -2.53 10.00
N VAL A 15 18.00 -1.45 10.74
CA VAL A 15 17.05 -0.35 10.94
C VAL A 15 16.79 0.40 9.63
N GLU A 16 17.84 0.68 8.86
CA GLU A 16 17.73 1.38 7.58
C GLU A 16 16.96 0.55 6.56
N PHE A 17 17.23 -0.76 6.50
CA PHE A 17 16.47 -1.69 5.66
C PHE A 17 14.98 -1.68 6.02
N ILE A 18 14.66 -1.82 7.31
CA ILE A 18 13.26 -1.81 7.76
C ILE A 18 12.59 -0.48 7.41
N ALA A 19 13.27 0.65 7.62
CA ALA A 19 12.74 1.97 7.29
C ALA A 19 12.47 2.13 5.79
N LEU A 20 13.41 1.72 4.94
CA LEU A 20 13.27 1.76 3.48
C LEU A 20 12.10 0.89 3.00
N ILE A 21 12.00 -0.35 3.47
CA ILE A 21 10.92 -1.26 3.06
C ILE A 21 9.57 -0.76 3.58
N SER A 22 9.52 -0.22 4.79
CA SER A 22 8.30 0.37 5.35
C SER A 22 7.88 1.62 4.58
N ALA A 23 8.81 2.49 4.20
CA ALA A 23 8.56 3.64 3.35
C ALA A 23 8.09 3.24 1.95
N THR A 24 8.69 2.19 1.38
CA THR A 24 8.26 1.60 0.11
C THR A 24 6.83 1.07 0.18
N MET A 25 6.49 0.36 1.26
CA MET A 25 5.14 -0.12 1.52
C MET A 25 4.14 1.04 1.72
N ALA A 26 4.57 2.11 2.39
CA ALA A 26 3.75 3.28 2.67
C ALA A 26 3.28 4.01 1.41
N LEU A 27 4.05 3.97 0.31
CA LEU A 27 3.62 4.54 -0.99
C LEU A 27 2.27 3.99 -1.46
N ALA A 28 2.00 2.71 -1.20
CA ALA A 28 0.74 2.06 -1.58
C ALA A 28 -0.47 2.59 -0.79
N ALA A 29 -0.30 2.93 0.48
CA ALA A 29 -1.36 3.55 1.27
C ALA A 29 -1.52 5.05 0.92
N LEU A 30 -0.40 5.77 0.79
CA LEU A 30 -0.39 7.19 0.39
C LEU A 30 -1.07 7.42 -0.96
N ALA A 31 -0.98 6.48 -1.90
CA ALA A 31 -1.65 6.54 -3.20
C ALA A 31 -3.17 6.76 -3.13
N VAL A 32 -3.81 6.39 -2.01
CA VAL A 32 -5.27 6.41 -1.84
C VAL A 32 -5.68 7.47 -0.83
N ASP A 33 -5.11 7.45 0.37
CA ASP A 33 -5.74 8.10 1.52
C ASP A 33 -5.46 9.60 1.62
N ILE A 34 -4.31 10.06 1.11
CA ILE A 34 -3.88 11.46 1.25
C ILE A 34 -4.79 12.44 0.47
N THR A 35 -5.55 11.93 -0.50
CA THR A 35 -6.40 12.74 -1.39
C THR A 35 -7.76 13.08 -0.75
N LEU A 36 -8.24 12.25 0.18
CA LEU A 36 -9.55 12.42 0.85
C LEU A 36 -9.87 13.85 1.31
N PRO A 37 -9.02 14.55 2.08
CA PRO A 37 -9.30 15.92 2.55
C PRO A 37 -9.36 16.95 1.41
N SER A 38 -8.87 16.60 0.22
CA SER A 38 -8.92 17.45 -0.97
C SER A 38 -10.21 17.36 -1.75
N PHE A 39 -11.08 16.38 -1.46
CA PHE A 39 -12.29 16.12 -2.23
C PHE A 39 -13.22 17.33 -2.31
N GLY A 40 -13.36 18.12 -1.23
CA GLY A 40 -14.20 19.32 -1.25
C GLY A 40 -13.71 20.36 -2.26
N VAL A 41 -12.41 20.69 -2.26
CA VAL A 41 -11.87 21.71 -3.18
C VAL A 41 -11.76 21.21 -4.61
N ILE A 42 -11.48 19.92 -4.80
CA ILE A 42 -11.53 19.31 -6.13
C ILE A 42 -12.97 19.42 -6.69
N ARG A 43 -13.99 19.29 -5.83
CA ARG A 43 -15.42 19.44 -6.21
C ARG A 43 -15.68 20.87 -6.69
N ASP A 44 -15.27 21.83 -5.88
CA ASP A 44 -15.44 23.26 -6.16
C ASP A 44 -14.73 23.66 -7.47
N GLU A 45 -13.49 23.20 -7.67
CA GLU A 45 -12.71 23.56 -8.86
C GLU A 45 -13.30 22.98 -10.15
N PHE A 46 -13.83 21.76 -10.11
CA PHE A 46 -14.50 21.15 -11.26
C PHE A 46 -15.97 21.56 -11.41
N GLY A 47 -16.45 22.53 -10.61
CA GLY A 47 -17.82 23.05 -10.70
C GLY A 47 -18.90 22.01 -10.36
N LEU A 48 -18.57 21.04 -9.50
CA LEU A 48 -19.47 19.98 -9.09
C LEU A 48 -20.37 20.44 -7.93
N ALA A 49 -21.59 19.90 -7.86
CA ALA A 49 -22.47 20.10 -6.72
C ALA A 49 -21.84 19.57 -5.41
N ALA A 50 -22.18 20.19 -4.28
CA ALA A 50 -21.59 19.87 -2.97
C ALA A 50 -21.81 18.40 -2.53
N ASP A 51 -22.94 17.82 -2.92
CA ASP A 51 -23.37 16.44 -2.69
C ASP A 51 -22.95 15.47 -3.81
N SER A 52 -22.21 15.94 -4.82
CA SER A 52 -21.81 15.12 -5.95
C SER A 52 -20.82 14.02 -5.54
N ASN A 53 -21.17 12.78 -5.86
CA ASN A 53 -20.29 11.61 -5.72
C ASN A 53 -19.28 11.47 -6.87
N ALA A 54 -19.21 12.43 -7.79
CA ALA A 54 -18.32 12.34 -8.95
C ALA A 54 -16.81 12.31 -8.60
N ILE A 55 -16.40 12.62 -7.37
CA ILE A 55 -14.98 12.50 -6.97
C ILE A 55 -14.65 11.14 -6.38
N ALA A 56 -15.64 10.42 -5.81
CA ALA A 56 -15.41 9.11 -5.23
C ALA A 56 -14.70 8.11 -6.18
N PRO A 57 -14.97 8.10 -7.51
CA PRO A 57 -14.23 7.27 -8.45
C PRO A 57 -12.71 7.46 -8.43
N VAL A 58 -12.16 8.61 -8.02
CA VAL A 58 -10.70 8.80 -7.87
C VAL A 58 -10.09 7.70 -6.99
N ILE A 59 -10.73 7.35 -5.87
CA ILE A 59 -10.28 6.26 -4.99
C ILE A 59 -10.52 4.91 -5.65
N THR A 60 -11.69 4.71 -6.27
CA THR A 60 -12.03 3.46 -6.94
C THR A 60 -11.01 3.12 -8.02
N PHE A 61 -10.63 4.07 -8.89
CA PHE A 61 -9.63 3.87 -9.94
C PHE A 61 -8.24 3.61 -9.35
N SER A 62 -7.84 4.28 -8.27
CA SER A 62 -6.59 3.95 -7.55
C SER A 62 -6.60 2.50 -7.01
N LEU A 63 -7.71 2.06 -6.42
CA LEU A 63 -7.86 0.68 -5.92
C LEU A 63 -7.87 -0.35 -7.05
N ILE A 64 -8.53 -0.06 -8.18
CA ILE A 64 -8.50 -0.91 -9.38
C ILE A 64 -7.07 -1.01 -9.91
N GLY A 65 -6.35 0.11 -10.01
CA GLY A 65 -4.94 0.14 -10.40
C GLY A 65 -4.07 -0.72 -9.48
N LEU A 66 -4.26 -0.57 -8.17
CA LEU A 66 -3.59 -1.38 -7.15
C LEU A 66 -3.89 -2.88 -7.28
N ALA A 67 -5.14 -3.25 -7.57
CA ALA A 67 -5.56 -4.63 -7.72
C ALA A 67 -4.98 -5.28 -8.97
N ILE A 68 -5.12 -4.62 -10.13
CA ILE A 68 -4.57 -5.12 -11.40
C ILE A 68 -3.04 -5.19 -11.31
N GLY A 69 -2.41 -4.15 -10.78
CA GLY A 69 -0.95 -4.12 -10.68
C GLY A 69 -0.39 -5.20 -9.76
N GLN A 70 -1.04 -5.54 -8.64
CA GLN A 70 -0.58 -6.66 -7.79
C GLN A 70 -0.50 -8.00 -8.54
N ILE A 71 -1.43 -8.25 -9.46
CA ILE A 71 -1.46 -9.47 -10.28
C ILE A 71 -0.33 -9.47 -11.31
N LEU A 72 0.00 -8.32 -11.89
CA LEU A 72 1.00 -8.20 -12.95
C LEU A 72 2.44 -8.06 -12.41
N TRP A 73 2.63 -7.25 -11.37
CA TRP A 73 3.97 -6.98 -10.83
C TRP A 73 4.58 -8.16 -10.10
N GLY A 74 3.78 -9.09 -9.54
CA GLY A 74 4.30 -10.31 -8.89
C GLY A 74 5.14 -11.16 -9.84
N PRO A 75 4.54 -11.73 -10.90
CA PRO A 75 5.24 -12.53 -11.90
C PRO A 75 6.37 -11.75 -12.58
N LEU A 76 6.17 -10.46 -12.84
CA LEU A 76 7.20 -9.61 -13.43
C LEU A 76 8.40 -9.46 -12.49
N SER A 77 8.16 -9.37 -11.18
CA SER A 77 9.20 -9.29 -10.15
C SER A 77 9.99 -10.60 -10.03
N ASP A 78 9.30 -11.74 -10.15
CA ASP A 78 9.95 -13.06 -10.14
C ASP A 78 10.80 -13.32 -11.40
N ALA A 79 10.47 -12.67 -12.52
CA ALA A 79 11.18 -12.84 -13.78
C ALA A 79 12.31 -11.84 -14.02
N LEU A 80 12.08 -10.56 -13.69
CA LEU A 80 13.05 -9.49 -13.95
C LEU A 80 13.94 -9.18 -12.74
N GLY A 81 13.56 -9.62 -11.54
CA GLY A 81 14.19 -9.24 -10.28
C GLY A 81 13.36 -8.20 -9.50
N ARG A 82 13.69 -8.02 -8.22
CA ARG A 82 12.93 -7.13 -7.33
C ARG A 82 13.20 -5.67 -7.64
N LYS A 83 14.47 -5.32 -7.88
CA LYS A 83 14.90 -3.93 -8.00
C LYS A 83 14.43 -3.26 -9.30
N PRO A 84 14.54 -3.88 -10.49
CA PRO A 84 14.02 -3.30 -11.73
C PRO A 84 12.51 -3.04 -11.67
N VAL A 85 11.75 -3.99 -11.12
CA VAL A 85 10.29 -3.85 -11.00
C VAL A 85 9.91 -2.73 -10.04
N LEU A 86 10.60 -2.61 -8.90
CA LEU A 86 10.43 -1.49 -7.98
C LEU A 86 10.67 -0.15 -8.69
N TYR A 87 11.70 -0.04 -9.52
CA TYR A 87 12.08 1.21 -10.16
C TYR A 87 11.08 1.64 -11.23
N VAL A 88 10.72 0.70 -12.10
CA VAL A 88 9.73 0.95 -13.15
C VAL A 88 8.41 1.34 -12.52
N GLY A 89 7.96 0.60 -11.51
CA GLY A 89 6.65 0.88 -10.91
C GLY A 89 6.62 2.14 -10.05
N ILE A 90 7.70 2.52 -9.36
CA ILE A 90 7.80 3.86 -8.73
C ILE A 90 7.83 4.96 -9.81
N GLY A 91 8.49 4.73 -10.95
CA GLY A 91 8.43 5.64 -12.10
C GLY A 91 6.99 5.84 -12.59
N VAL A 92 6.23 4.76 -12.76
CA VAL A 92 4.81 4.82 -13.13
C VAL A 92 3.97 5.54 -12.07
N TYR A 93 4.23 5.29 -10.79
CA TYR A 93 3.59 5.98 -9.67
C TYR A 93 3.81 7.51 -9.74
N MET A 94 5.06 7.93 -9.97
CA MET A 94 5.41 9.34 -10.12
C MET A 94 4.76 9.97 -11.36
N LEU A 95 4.71 9.26 -12.48
CA LEU A 95 4.04 9.74 -13.70
C LEU A 95 2.55 9.95 -13.47
N GLY A 96 1.88 9.01 -12.80
CA GLY A 96 0.48 9.16 -12.40
C GLY A 96 0.28 10.35 -11.46
N ALA A 97 1.19 10.56 -10.51
CA ALA A 97 1.12 11.67 -9.57
C ALA A 97 1.27 13.03 -10.26
N ILE A 98 2.23 13.16 -11.18
CA ILE A 98 2.41 14.35 -12.00
C ILE A 98 1.19 14.57 -12.91
N GLY A 99 0.65 13.51 -13.52
CA GLY A 99 -0.58 13.57 -14.30
C GLY A 99 -1.75 14.10 -13.48
N ALA A 100 -1.96 13.58 -12.28
CA ALA A 100 -3.03 14.02 -11.39
C ALA A 100 -2.85 15.49 -10.97
N ALA A 101 -1.63 15.93 -10.66
CA ALA A 101 -1.34 17.33 -10.34
C ALA A 101 -1.66 18.28 -11.53
N LEU A 102 -1.46 17.82 -12.76
CA LEU A 102 -1.71 18.58 -13.98
C LEU A 102 -3.10 18.34 -14.58
N SER A 103 -4.00 17.64 -13.88
CA SER A 103 -5.24 17.18 -14.47
C SER A 103 -6.17 18.36 -14.83
N PRO A 104 -6.61 18.50 -16.09
CA PRO A 104 -7.54 19.55 -16.52
C PRO A 104 -9.01 19.15 -16.36
N ALA A 105 -9.29 17.86 -16.12
CA ALA A 105 -10.65 17.32 -16.04
C ALA A 105 -10.69 16.09 -15.12
N LEU A 106 -11.88 15.79 -14.58
CA LEU A 106 -12.13 14.63 -13.71
C LEU A 106 -11.74 13.29 -14.33
N VAL A 107 -12.04 13.08 -15.62
CA VAL A 107 -11.65 11.84 -16.31
C VAL A 107 -10.14 11.66 -16.34
N PHE A 108 -9.40 12.76 -16.55
CA PHE A 108 -7.93 12.72 -16.51
C PHE A 108 -7.42 12.41 -15.11
N LEU A 109 -8.09 12.94 -14.08
CA LEU A 109 -7.79 12.62 -12.69
C LEU A 109 -8.05 11.13 -12.37
N TYR A 110 -9.14 10.54 -12.85
CA TYR A 110 -9.40 9.10 -12.68
C TYR A 110 -8.33 8.22 -13.34
N LEU A 111 -7.95 8.54 -14.58
CA LEU A 111 -6.89 7.81 -15.29
C LEU A 111 -5.55 7.96 -14.57
N SER A 112 -5.23 9.17 -14.11
CA SER A 112 -4.01 9.42 -13.34
C SER A 112 -4.02 8.65 -12.02
N SER A 113 -5.15 8.61 -11.30
CA SER A 113 -5.34 7.80 -10.11
C SER A 113 -5.14 6.31 -10.35
N PHE A 114 -5.67 5.78 -11.45
CA PHE A 114 -5.40 4.41 -11.87
C PHE A 114 -3.89 4.15 -12.05
N VAL A 115 -3.19 5.06 -12.73
CA VAL A 115 -1.74 4.96 -12.96
C VAL A 115 -0.96 5.03 -11.64
N ILE A 116 -1.34 5.94 -10.71
CA ILE A 116 -0.75 6.01 -9.36
C ILE A 116 -0.93 4.67 -8.65
N GLY A 117 -2.16 4.16 -8.58
CA GLY A 117 -2.44 2.88 -7.92
C GLY A 117 -1.69 1.71 -8.54
N PHE A 118 -1.64 1.67 -9.88
CA PHE A 118 -0.90 0.66 -10.62
C PHE A 118 0.60 0.71 -10.31
N GLY A 119 1.21 1.90 -10.32
CA GLY A 119 2.61 2.06 -9.93
C GLY A 119 2.86 1.68 -8.46
N ALA A 120 2.00 2.13 -7.54
CA ALA A 120 2.17 1.90 -6.11
C ALA A 120 2.07 0.41 -5.71
N SER A 121 1.33 -0.40 -6.48
CA SER A 121 1.27 -1.85 -6.25
C SER A 121 2.62 -2.56 -6.46
N SER A 122 3.48 -2.05 -7.34
CA SER A 122 4.85 -2.57 -7.50
C SER A 122 5.65 -2.45 -6.21
N ALA A 123 5.51 -1.31 -5.51
CA ALA A 123 6.19 -1.02 -4.26
C ALA A 123 5.71 -1.97 -3.16
N ARG A 124 4.39 -2.21 -3.08
CA ARG A 124 3.80 -3.21 -2.17
C ARG A 124 4.32 -4.62 -2.44
N VAL A 125 4.29 -5.06 -3.70
CA VAL A 125 4.76 -6.40 -4.10
C VAL A 125 6.25 -6.55 -3.80
N ALA A 126 7.07 -5.60 -4.21
CA ALA A 126 8.52 -5.62 -3.99
C ALA A 126 8.86 -5.60 -2.49
N ALA A 127 8.20 -4.77 -1.68
CA ALA A 127 8.43 -4.71 -0.23
C ALA A 127 8.20 -6.07 0.45
N LEU A 128 7.09 -6.74 0.10
CA LEU A 128 6.78 -8.07 0.64
C LEU A 128 7.76 -9.13 0.15
N SER A 129 8.07 -9.14 -1.15
CA SER A 129 8.97 -10.14 -1.72
C SER A 129 10.40 -9.99 -1.21
N VAL A 130 10.92 -8.77 -1.11
CA VAL A 130 12.28 -8.48 -0.61
C VAL A 130 12.47 -8.96 0.83
N VAL A 131 11.47 -8.78 1.71
CA VAL A 131 11.53 -9.28 3.09
C VAL A 131 11.53 -10.81 3.13
N ARG A 132 10.76 -11.47 2.24
CA ARG A 132 10.72 -12.94 2.10
C ARG A 132 12.00 -13.52 1.52
N ASP A 133 12.68 -12.79 0.65
CA ASP A 133 13.93 -13.22 0.04
C ASP A 133 15.10 -13.15 1.05
N ILE A 134 15.08 -12.20 1.99
CA ILE A 134 16.19 -11.95 2.93
C ILE A 134 16.01 -12.67 4.28
N TYR A 135 14.80 -12.73 4.81
CA TYR A 135 14.55 -13.27 6.15
C TYR A 135 13.72 -14.55 6.10
N VAL A 136 14.01 -15.46 7.03
CA VAL A 136 13.28 -16.74 7.18
C VAL A 136 12.78 -16.88 8.62
N GLY A 137 11.70 -17.65 8.80
CA GLY A 137 11.16 -18.02 10.11
C GLY A 137 10.76 -16.80 10.95
N HIS A 138 11.16 -16.78 12.21
CA HIS A 138 10.73 -15.76 13.17
C HIS A 138 11.14 -14.33 12.78
N ARG A 139 12.34 -14.14 12.22
CA ARG A 139 12.81 -12.81 11.76
C ARG A 139 11.98 -12.28 10.59
N MET A 140 11.53 -13.17 9.70
CA MET A 140 10.63 -12.82 8.60
C MET A 140 9.30 -12.31 9.14
N ALA A 141 8.68 -13.07 10.05
CA ALA A 141 7.40 -12.70 10.66
C ALA A 141 7.49 -11.34 11.36
N LYS A 142 8.52 -11.13 12.19
CA LYS A 142 8.74 -9.85 12.90
C LYS A 142 8.91 -8.66 11.95
N THR A 143 9.70 -8.82 10.90
CA THR A 143 9.93 -7.76 9.90
C THR A 143 8.66 -7.46 9.12
N MET A 144 7.96 -8.51 8.67
CA MET A 144 6.67 -8.38 7.98
C MET A 144 5.65 -7.65 8.81
N SER A 145 5.48 -8.03 10.08
CA SER A 145 4.52 -7.37 10.95
C SER A 145 4.84 -5.88 11.17
N LEU A 146 6.12 -5.50 11.24
CA LEU A 146 6.51 -4.10 11.37
C LEU A 146 6.20 -3.31 10.09
N VAL A 147 6.51 -3.88 8.93
CA VAL A 147 6.16 -3.29 7.62
C VAL A 147 4.64 -3.16 7.46
N MET A 148 3.87 -4.18 7.87
CA MET A 148 2.40 -4.14 7.86
C MET A 148 1.85 -3.13 8.88
N ALA A 149 2.50 -2.96 10.04
CA ALA A 149 2.10 -1.96 11.03
C ALA A 149 2.19 -0.56 10.44
N VAL A 150 3.30 -0.24 9.76
CA VAL A 150 3.45 1.06 9.08
C VAL A 150 2.36 1.22 8.01
N PHE A 151 2.12 0.21 7.20
CA PHE A 151 1.05 0.24 6.20
C PHE A 151 -0.34 0.52 6.80
N LEU A 152 -0.65 -0.05 7.97
CA LEU A 152 -1.94 0.18 8.66
C LEU A 152 -2.02 1.55 9.34
N LEU A 153 -0.88 2.13 9.72
CA LEU A 153 -0.82 3.45 10.35
C LEU A 153 -0.85 4.60 9.33
N VAL A 154 -0.35 4.40 8.12
CA VAL A 154 -0.32 5.45 7.08
C VAL A 154 -1.70 6.04 6.77
N PRO A 155 -2.78 5.25 6.56
CA PRO A 155 -4.12 5.78 6.33
C PRO A 155 -4.64 6.69 7.44
N LEU A 156 -4.11 6.56 8.66
CA LEU A 156 -4.54 7.37 9.79
C LEU A 156 -3.88 8.76 9.78
N ILE A 157 -2.65 8.85 9.29
CA ILE A 157 -1.84 10.07 9.31
C ILE A 157 -1.93 10.81 7.96
N ALA A 158 -2.11 10.06 6.86
CA ALA A 158 -2.14 10.58 5.51
C ALA A 158 -3.19 11.68 5.29
N PRO A 159 -4.45 11.56 5.76
CA PRO A 159 -5.44 12.63 5.62
C PRO A 159 -5.00 13.94 6.30
N SER A 160 -4.37 13.86 7.48
CA SER A 160 -3.86 15.05 8.18
C SER A 160 -2.75 15.74 7.38
N ILE A 161 -1.84 14.96 6.78
CA ILE A 161 -0.79 15.48 5.89
C ILE A 161 -1.43 16.11 4.65
N GLY A 162 -2.39 15.43 4.02
CA GLY A 162 -3.10 15.92 2.85
C GLY A 162 -3.84 17.23 3.10
N ALA A 163 -4.48 17.37 4.26
CA ALA A 163 -5.16 18.59 4.67
C ALA A 163 -4.19 19.77 4.84
N GLY A 164 -3.01 19.52 5.45
CA GLY A 164 -1.96 20.53 5.60
C GLY A 164 -1.33 20.95 4.28
N LEU A 165 -1.05 20.00 3.38
CA LEU A 165 -0.51 20.30 2.05
C LEU A 165 -1.49 21.12 1.21
N ARG A 166 -2.77 20.75 1.26
CA ARG A 166 -3.85 21.44 0.59
C ARG A 166 -3.99 22.89 1.07
N SER A 167 -3.90 23.16 2.38
CA SER A 167 -4.08 24.51 2.91
C SER A 167 -2.96 25.48 2.53
N LEU A 168 -1.75 24.96 2.26
CA LEU A 168 -0.59 25.77 1.90
C LEU A 168 -0.56 26.17 0.42
N SER A 169 -0.89 25.26 -0.49
CA SER A 169 -0.65 25.46 -1.93
C SER A 169 -1.68 24.80 -2.86
N GLY A 170 -2.85 24.45 -2.33
CA GLY A 170 -3.94 23.85 -3.08
C GLY A 170 -3.84 22.32 -3.21
N TRP A 171 -4.90 21.71 -3.74
CA TRP A 171 -5.02 20.24 -3.81
C TRP A 171 -4.00 19.59 -4.77
N ARG A 172 -3.55 20.31 -5.81
CA ARG A 172 -2.53 19.80 -6.74
C ARG A 172 -1.23 19.47 -6.03
N PHE A 173 -0.89 20.21 -4.97
CA PHE A 173 0.33 19.98 -4.20
C PHE A 173 0.31 18.64 -3.43
N VAL A 174 -0.88 18.11 -3.14
CA VAL A 174 -1.03 16.75 -2.58
C VAL A 174 -0.45 15.70 -3.55
N TYR A 175 -0.71 15.85 -4.84
CA TYR A 175 -0.16 14.96 -5.87
C TYR A 175 1.32 15.22 -6.16
N VAL A 176 1.78 16.46 -6.06
CA VAL A 176 3.21 16.77 -6.11
C VAL A 176 3.95 16.08 -4.95
N PHE A 177 3.38 16.08 -3.75
CA PHE A 177 3.93 15.39 -2.59
C PHE A 177 4.00 13.87 -2.80
N ILE A 178 2.97 13.26 -3.39
CA ILE A 178 3.00 11.85 -3.84
C ILE A 178 4.20 11.62 -4.78
N ALA A 179 4.40 12.48 -5.79
CA ALA A 179 5.55 12.36 -6.69
C ALA A 179 6.91 12.48 -5.96
N ILE A 180 7.03 13.44 -5.02
CA ILE A 180 8.24 13.65 -4.21
C ILE A 180 8.54 12.44 -3.34
N THR A 181 7.54 11.89 -2.64
CA THR A 181 7.73 10.69 -1.80
C THR A 181 8.16 9.49 -2.64
N GLY A 182 7.61 9.32 -3.84
CA GLY A 182 8.10 8.37 -4.83
C GLY A 182 9.57 8.58 -5.20
N ALA A 183 9.96 9.81 -5.51
CA ALA A 183 11.35 10.15 -5.85
C ALA A 183 12.32 9.86 -4.70
N VAL A 184 11.95 10.22 -3.46
CA VAL A 184 12.75 9.96 -2.26
C VAL A 184 12.96 8.46 -2.06
N VAL A 185 11.89 7.66 -2.16
CA VAL A 185 11.99 6.20 -2.03
C VAL A 185 12.79 5.60 -3.19
N LEU A 186 12.62 6.08 -4.41
CA LEU A 186 13.39 5.63 -5.58
C LEU A 186 14.89 5.87 -5.36
N LEU A 187 15.27 7.08 -4.96
CA LEU A 187 16.66 7.42 -4.66
C LEU A 187 17.21 6.59 -3.50
N TRP A 188 16.45 6.42 -2.42
CA TRP A 188 16.88 5.62 -1.28
C TRP A 188 17.03 4.14 -1.63
N SER A 189 16.15 3.62 -2.49
CA SER A 189 16.20 2.23 -2.97
C SER A 189 17.41 1.92 -3.86
N THR A 190 18.21 2.91 -4.26
CA THR A 190 19.52 2.68 -4.90
C THR A 190 20.50 1.94 -4.00
N ARG A 191 20.36 2.12 -2.69
CA ARG A 191 21.17 1.44 -1.66
C ARG A 191 20.76 -0.02 -1.44
N LEU A 192 19.58 -0.43 -1.93
CA LEU A 192 19.13 -1.82 -1.87
C LEU A 192 19.84 -2.64 -2.95
N SER A 193 20.46 -3.76 -2.54
CA SER A 193 21.00 -4.76 -3.48
C SER A 193 19.87 -5.56 -4.12
N GLU A 194 20.08 -6.09 -5.33
CA GLU A 194 19.12 -7.05 -5.91
C GLU A 194 19.06 -8.31 -5.03
N THR A 195 17.85 -8.69 -4.61
CA THR A 195 17.63 -9.83 -3.71
C THR A 195 17.29 -11.12 -4.45
N LEU A 196 16.93 -11.04 -5.73
CA LEU A 196 16.66 -12.20 -6.56
C LEU A 196 17.78 -12.41 -7.60
N PRO A 197 18.73 -13.34 -7.33
CA PRO A 197 19.79 -13.71 -8.27
C PRO A 197 19.22 -14.18 -9.60
N GLN A 198 19.95 -13.97 -10.70
CA GLN A 198 19.48 -14.31 -12.06
C GLN A 198 19.14 -15.80 -12.20
N GLU A 199 19.85 -16.66 -11.48
CA GLU A 199 19.70 -18.12 -11.53
C GLU A 199 18.41 -18.60 -10.85
N ARG A 200 17.81 -17.77 -9.98
CA ARG A 200 16.54 -18.07 -9.29
C ARG A 200 15.33 -17.42 -9.97
N ARG A 201 15.54 -16.67 -11.05
CA ARG A 201 14.45 -16.01 -11.78
C ARG A 201 13.62 -17.03 -12.54
N ILE A 202 12.31 -16.88 -12.46
CA ILE A 202 11.36 -17.75 -13.15
C ILE A 202 11.00 -17.05 -14.46
N PRO A 203 11.27 -17.67 -15.64
CA PRO A 203 10.92 -17.05 -16.91
C PRO A 203 9.42 -16.83 -17.02
N LEU A 204 9.03 -15.69 -17.63
CA LEU A 204 7.63 -15.37 -17.87
C LEU A 204 7.03 -16.34 -18.90
N ASP A 205 6.21 -17.25 -18.41
CA ASP A 205 5.40 -18.15 -19.21
C ASP A 205 3.93 -17.88 -18.90
N LEU A 206 3.27 -17.13 -19.80
CA LEU A 206 1.87 -16.72 -19.63
C LEU A 206 0.92 -17.92 -19.48
N ARG A 207 1.25 -19.06 -20.10
CA ARG A 207 0.44 -20.27 -20.00
C ARG A 207 0.56 -20.88 -18.61
N LYS A 208 1.77 -21.01 -18.08
CA LYS A 208 1.99 -21.48 -16.69
C LYS A 208 1.40 -20.52 -15.67
N LEU A 209 1.52 -19.21 -15.90
CA LEU A 209 0.94 -18.20 -15.03
C LEU A 209 -0.58 -18.28 -14.98
N SER A 210 -1.23 -18.40 -16.15
CA SER A 210 -2.68 -18.58 -16.21
C SER A 210 -3.14 -19.88 -15.55
N ALA A 211 -2.39 -20.99 -15.72
CA ALA A 211 -2.68 -22.26 -15.07
C ALA A 211 -2.52 -22.19 -13.54
N ALA A 212 -1.47 -21.53 -13.05
CA ALA A 212 -1.26 -21.30 -11.62
C ALA A 212 -2.38 -20.42 -11.03
N PHE A 213 -2.80 -19.38 -11.74
CA PHE A 213 -3.90 -18.52 -11.33
C PHE A 213 -5.23 -19.30 -11.26
N ALA A 214 -5.53 -20.10 -12.28
CA ALA A 214 -6.71 -20.97 -12.28
C ALA A 214 -6.67 -22.01 -11.15
N PHE A 215 -5.49 -22.57 -10.86
CA PHE A 215 -5.30 -23.49 -9.74
C PHE A 215 -5.58 -22.83 -8.38
N VAL A 216 -5.06 -21.61 -8.17
CA VAL A 216 -5.30 -20.83 -6.95
C VAL A 216 -6.78 -20.49 -6.78
N LEU A 217 -7.45 -20.05 -7.85
CA LEU A 217 -8.89 -19.78 -7.85
C LEU A 217 -9.75 -21.04 -7.64
N GLY A 218 -9.26 -22.21 -8.09
CA GLY A 218 -9.92 -23.50 -7.87
C GLY A 218 -9.74 -24.05 -6.45
N ASN A 219 -8.75 -23.56 -5.69
CA ASN A 219 -8.48 -24.06 -4.34
C ASN A 219 -9.44 -23.42 -3.32
N ARG A 220 -10.39 -24.21 -2.82
CA ARG A 220 -11.41 -23.78 -1.85
C ARG A 220 -10.82 -23.19 -0.56
N LEU A 221 -9.70 -23.71 -0.05
CA LEU A 221 -9.08 -23.18 1.16
C LEU A 221 -8.50 -21.79 0.89
N THR A 222 -7.73 -21.65 -0.20
CA THR A 222 -7.15 -20.36 -0.58
C THR A 222 -8.22 -19.32 -0.87
N MET A 223 -9.27 -19.69 -1.60
CA MET A 223 -10.41 -18.80 -1.86
C MET A 223 -11.20 -18.45 -0.60
N GLY A 224 -11.41 -19.41 0.31
CA GLY A 224 -12.06 -19.15 1.59
C GLY A 224 -11.33 -18.08 2.39
N TYR A 225 -10.01 -18.20 2.53
CA TYR A 225 -9.19 -17.18 3.20
C TYR A 225 -9.15 -15.85 2.45
N THR A 226 -9.08 -15.88 1.12
CA THR A 226 -9.05 -14.66 0.28
C THR A 226 -10.36 -13.87 0.40
N ILE A 227 -11.50 -14.55 0.37
CA ILE A 227 -12.83 -13.94 0.53
C ILE A 227 -12.99 -13.38 1.95
N ALA A 228 -12.63 -14.16 2.98
CA ALA A 228 -12.68 -13.69 4.36
C ALA A 228 -11.82 -12.42 4.56
N GLN A 229 -10.60 -12.41 4.01
CA GLN A 229 -9.73 -11.24 4.03
C GLN A 229 -10.34 -10.05 3.27
N GLY A 230 -11.00 -10.31 2.14
CA GLY A 230 -11.74 -9.30 1.39
C GLY A 230 -12.86 -8.65 2.20
N PHE A 231 -13.65 -9.44 2.95
CA PHE A 231 -14.69 -8.91 3.84
C PHE A 231 -14.11 -8.08 4.99
N VAL A 232 -13.04 -8.56 5.63
CA VAL A 232 -12.36 -7.81 6.70
C VAL A 232 -11.83 -6.47 6.18
N PHE A 233 -11.19 -6.47 5.01
CA PHE A 233 -10.68 -5.25 4.39
C PHE A 233 -11.80 -4.32 3.93
N GLY A 234 -12.88 -4.86 3.36
CA GLY A 234 -14.06 -4.09 2.95
C GLY A 234 -14.74 -3.40 4.13
N PHE A 235 -14.91 -4.10 5.25
CA PHE A 235 -15.39 -3.51 6.50
C PHE A 235 -14.48 -2.38 6.99
N PHE A 236 -13.17 -2.62 7.00
CA PHE A 236 -12.19 -1.60 7.41
C PHE A 236 -12.22 -0.36 6.51
N ALA A 237 -12.22 -0.54 5.18
CA ALA A 237 -12.27 0.56 4.23
C ALA A 237 -13.59 1.34 4.32
N SER A 238 -14.73 0.64 4.51
CA SER A 238 -16.03 1.27 4.71
C SER A 238 -16.08 2.08 6.00
N TYR A 239 -15.49 1.57 7.08
CA TYR A 239 -15.34 2.32 8.34
C TYR A 239 -14.50 3.58 8.11
N LEU A 240 -13.33 3.47 7.47
CA LEU A 240 -12.45 4.61 7.21
C LEU A 240 -13.14 5.72 6.40
N ALA A 241 -13.94 5.33 5.40
CA ALA A 241 -14.65 6.27 4.54
C ALA A 241 -15.85 6.95 5.23
N SER A 242 -16.48 6.30 6.21
CA SER A 242 -17.69 6.79 6.88
C SER A 242 -17.45 7.35 8.27
N SER A 243 -16.31 7.07 8.91
CA SER A 243 -16.07 7.41 10.32
C SER A 243 -16.14 8.90 10.60
N GLU A 244 -15.64 9.76 9.70
CA GLU A 244 -15.70 11.21 9.87
C GLU A 244 -17.14 11.72 9.81
N ILE A 245 -17.89 11.32 8.78
CA ILE A 245 -19.29 11.71 8.57
C ILE A 245 -20.15 11.24 9.75
N ILE A 246 -19.98 10.00 10.20
CA ILE A 246 -20.73 9.46 11.33
C ILE A 246 -20.45 10.28 12.61
N ILE A 247 -19.18 10.50 12.95
CA ILE A 247 -18.81 11.22 14.18
C ILE A 247 -19.25 12.69 14.11
N ARG A 248 -19.13 13.32 12.94
CA ARG A 248 -19.46 14.73 12.73
C ARG A 248 -20.97 14.96 12.65
N ASP A 249 -21.65 14.29 11.73
CA ASP A 249 -23.02 14.62 11.32
C ASP A 249 -24.07 13.82 12.10
N VAL A 250 -23.78 12.57 12.50
CA VAL A 250 -24.71 11.75 13.28
C VAL A 250 -24.57 12.01 14.77
N PHE A 251 -23.33 12.04 15.28
CA PHE A 251 -23.07 12.25 16.71
C PHE A 251 -22.90 13.73 17.11
N GLY A 252 -22.73 14.64 16.14
CA GLY A 252 -22.51 16.06 16.44
C GLY A 252 -21.15 16.36 17.08
N LEU A 253 -20.19 15.44 17.01
CA LEU A 253 -18.92 15.46 17.75
C LEU A 253 -17.73 15.77 16.83
N ALA A 254 -17.88 16.76 15.95
CA ALA A 254 -16.85 17.15 14.98
C ALA A 254 -15.47 17.44 15.61
N SER A 255 -15.46 18.13 16.76
CA SER A 255 -14.23 18.49 17.47
C SER A 255 -13.53 17.31 18.14
N TRP A 256 -14.24 16.22 18.41
CA TRP A 256 -13.70 15.02 19.05
C TRP A 256 -13.18 13.99 18.05
N PHE A 257 -13.47 14.16 16.76
CA PHE A 257 -13.04 13.24 15.71
C PHE A 257 -11.53 12.93 15.77
N PRO A 258 -10.62 13.92 15.87
CA PRO A 258 -9.19 13.62 15.97
C PRO A 258 -8.84 12.75 17.18
N LEU A 259 -9.49 12.96 18.33
CA LEU A 259 -9.24 12.20 19.56
C LEU A 259 -9.73 10.76 19.43
N ILE A 260 -10.97 10.56 18.96
CA ILE A 260 -11.58 9.24 18.78
C ILE A 260 -10.80 8.42 17.77
N PHE A 261 -10.47 9.03 16.63
CA PHE A 261 -9.73 8.38 15.56
C PHE A 261 -8.29 8.03 15.98
N SER A 262 -7.62 8.92 16.73
CA SER A 262 -6.32 8.63 17.33
C SER A 262 -6.38 7.52 18.38
N GLY A 263 -7.46 7.43 19.16
CA GLY A 263 -7.69 6.34 20.11
C GLY A 263 -7.78 4.98 19.41
N PHE A 264 -8.55 4.89 18.32
CA PHE A 264 -8.62 3.70 17.48
C PHE A 264 -7.27 3.32 16.87
N ALA A 265 -6.50 4.32 16.41
CA ALA A 265 -5.13 4.12 15.91
C ALA A 265 -4.21 3.48 16.96
N VAL A 266 -4.26 3.97 18.19
CA VAL A 266 -3.47 3.43 19.31
C VAL A 266 -3.88 2.00 19.64
N LEU A 267 -5.19 1.71 19.70
CA LEU A 267 -5.69 0.36 19.95
C LEU A 267 -5.28 -0.63 18.85
N LEU A 268 -5.37 -0.23 17.59
CA LEU A 268 -4.93 -1.04 16.46
C LEU A 268 -3.41 -1.27 16.52
N GLY A 269 -2.63 -0.23 16.79
CA GLY A 269 -1.19 -0.33 17.01
C GLY A 269 -0.83 -1.29 18.15
N ALA A 270 -1.52 -1.17 19.29
CA ALA A 270 -1.35 -2.07 20.43
C ALA A 270 -1.69 -3.51 20.06
N ALA A 271 -2.79 -3.75 19.34
CA ALA A 271 -3.17 -5.08 18.88
C ALA A 271 -2.10 -5.71 17.96
N ILE A 272 -1.47 -4.92 17.09
CA ILE A 272 -0.38 -5.38 16.23
C ILE A 272 0.87 -5.74 17.06
N LEU A 273 1.19 -4.92 18.07
CA LEU A 273 2.30 -5.20 18.99
C LEU A 273 2.04 -6.46 19.82
N VAL A 274 0.81 -6.64 20.31
CA VAL A 274 0.39 -7.85 21.04
C VAL A 274 0.47 -9.06 20.12
N ASN A 275 -0.04 -8.98 18.89
CA ASN A 275 0.09 -10.04 17.89
C ASN A 275 1.56 -10.43 17.67
N ASN A 276 2.45 -9.44 17.56
CA ASN A 276 3.90 -9.66 17.49
C ASN A 276 4.50 -10.35 18.72
N GLN A 277 4.04 -10.00 19.92
CA GLN A 277 4.48 -10.67 21.14
C GLN A 277 3.95 -12.10 21.22
N MET A 278 2.71 -12.34 20.81
CA MET A 278 2.09 -13.66 20.84
C MET A 278 2.72 -14.61 19.81
N LEU A 279 3.25 -14.12 18.68
CA LEU A 279 4.01 -14.92 17.70
C LEU A 279 5.32 -15.50 18.28
N ASN A 280 5.81 -14.99 19.41
CA ASN A 280 6.94 -15.59 20.14
C ASN A 280 6.52 -16.77 21.03
N ARG A 281 5.22 -16.88 21.36
CA ARG A 281 4.70 -17.78 22.40
C ARG A 281 3.76 -18.86 21.87
N PHE A 282 3.11 -18.65 20.72
CA PHE A 282 2.09 -19.56 20.20
C PHE A 282 2.34 -19.92 18.72
N ASP A 283 1.96 -21.15 18.36
CA ASP A 283 2.01 -21.64 16.98
C ASP A 283 0.91 -20.99 16.11
N LEU A 284 1.23 -20.74 14.83
CA LEU A 284 0.40 -19.97 13.88
C LEU A 284 -1.02 -20.55 13.73
N ARG A 285 -1.17 -21.87 13.83
CA ARG A 285 -2.48 -22.55 13.73
C ARG A 285 -3.36 -22.38 14.96
N THR A 286 -2.75 -22.18 16.13
CA THR A 286 -3.47 -21.93 17.38
C THR A 286 -4.00 -20.51 17.42
N MET A 287 -3.25 -19.55 16.88
CA MET A 287 -3.68 -18.14 16.81
C MET A 287 -4.88 -17.92 15.90
N LEU A 288 -4.99 -18.66 14.78
CA LEU A 288 -6.11 -18.52 13.83
C LEU A 288 -7.42 -19.17 14.31
N ARG A 289 -7.41 -19.92 15.41
CA ARG A 289 -8.60 -20.52 16.02
C ARG A 289 -9.28 -19.61 17.06
N PHE A 290 -8.61 -18.54 17.49
CA PHE A 290 -9.10 -17.53 18.41
C PHE A 290 -9.36 -16.22 17.65
#